data_AF-A0A7S5YEM7-F1
#
_entry.id   AF-A0A7S5YEM7-F1
#
_cell.length_a   1.000
_cell.length_b   1.000
_cell.length_c   1.000
_cell.angle_alpha   90.00
_cell.angle_beta   90.00
_cell.angle_gamma   90.00
#
_symmetry.space_group_name_H-M   'P 1'
#
loop_
_entity.id
_entity.type
_entity.pdbx_description
1 polymer ?
#
loop_
_entity_poly.entity_id
_entity_poly.type
_entity_poly.pdbx_seq_one_letter_code
_entity_poly.pdbx_strand_id
1 'polypeptide(L)'
;MPRAPRRDDEVDSVRTIFWFHCLGDRLGKHEARAVQRAVAPNTIGVDSHGDPIKNGKFLAYKRGARTPSDRLVEQIEQQVPRSARSLNHPLWQVLRTSKSIKTSACQWVRQLDPEIQRFALSNGEVSMSWGRHTLEPLERRASLDSLAALTIMMRLHHEQGNQLATWDCAQAVFRVLLILGPMFEEHAIAEQIFKIYVSRVFSLVVLPGRRIALEDYDYPTRSGFLNLLADELRAQSEPQAARRLPTFYALQVLDGKQQRARLLFTLPVIEVA
;
A
#
# COMPACT_ATOMS: atom_id res chain seq x y z
N MET A 1 4.97 -1.15 32.05
CA MET A 1 5.11 -0.88 30.60
C MET A 1 3.79 -0.32 30.08
N PRO A 2 3.72 0.93 29.58
CA PRO A 2 2.49 1.46 29.01
C PRO A 2 2.06 0.62 27.81
N ARG A 3 0.79 0.22 27.79
CA ARG A 3 0.17 -0.54 26.69
C ARG A 3 0.16 0.37 25.46
N ALA A 4 0.69 -0.10 24.33
CA ALA A 4 0.64 0.66 23.08
C ALA A 4 -0.82 1.08 22.78
N PRO A 5 -1.05 2.30 22.27
CA PRO A 5 -2.40 2.78 22.02
C PRO A 5 -3.14 1.83 21.09
N ARG A 6 -4.43 1.58 21.39
CA ARG A 6 -5.28 0.64 20.62
C ARG A 6 -5.45 1.10 19.16
N ARG A 7 -5.31 2.41 18.92
CA ARG A 7 -5.40 3.07 17.62
C ARG A 7 -4.02 3.61 17.24
N ASP A 8 -3.68 3.45 15.97
CA ASP A 8 -2.53 4.08 15.34
C ASP A 8 -3.09 5.12 14.38
N ASP A 9 -3.14 6.39 14.80
CA ASP A 9 -3.91 7.41 14.10
C ASP A 9 -3.48 7.61 12.64
N GLU A 10 -2.19 7.44 12.33
CA GLU A 10 -1.67 7.54 10.97
C GLU A 10 -2.14 6.38 10.09
N VAL A 11 -1.87 5.14 10.51
CA VAL A 11 -2.21 3.96 9.69
C VAL A 11 -3.73 3.72 9.67
N ASP A 12 -4.42 3.96 10.79
CA ASP A 12 -5.87 3.80 10.89
C ASP A 12 -6.63 4.82 10.04
N SER A 13 -6.10 6.04 9.92
CA SER A 13 -6.65 7.04 9.01
C SER A 13 -6.51 6.58 7.55
N VAL A 14 -5.28 6.24 7.12
CA VAL A 14 -4.98 5.81 5.75
C VAL A 14 -5.79 4.59 5.32
N ARG A 15 -5.81 3.52 6.14
CA ARG A 15 -6.57 2.31 5.77
C ARG A 15 -8.06 2.56 5.66
N THR A 16 -8.60 3.52 6.44
CA THR A 16 -10.03 3.82 6.41
C THR A 16 -10.40 4.65 5.19
N ILE A 17 -9.57 5.63 4.82
CA ILE A 17 -9.74 6.41 3.59
C ILE A 17 -9.69 5.44 2.39
N PHE A 18 -8.64 4.62 2.32
CA PHE A 18 -8.47 3.64 1.25
C PHE A 18 -9.67 2.69 1.14
N TRP A 19 -10.12 2.12 2.27
CA TRP A 19 -11.32 1.28 2.31
C TRP A 19 -12.57 2.00 1.79
N PHE A 20 -12.81 3.23 2.24
CA PHE A 20 -13.98 4.01 1.83
C PHE A 20 -13.99 4.24 0.31
N HIS A 21 -12.83 4.58 -0.26
CA HIS A 21 -12.70 4.80 -1.71
C HIS A 21 -12.87 3.49 -2.49
N CYS A 22 -12.22 2.38 -2.09
CA CYS A 22 -12.44 1.08 -2.71
C CYS A 22 -13.90 0.61 -2.63
N LEU A 23 -14.60 0.91 -1.52
CA LEU A 23 -16.03 0.63 -1.38
C LEU A 23 -16.85 1.49 -2.36
N GLY A 24 -16.47 2.76 -2.52
CA GLY A 24 -17.09 3.67 -3.47
C GLY A 24 -16.98 3.20 -4.91
N ASP A 25 -15.79 2.73 -5.34
CA ASP A 25 -15.56 2.18 -6.68
C ASP A 25 -16.46 0.98 -6.98
N ARG A 26 -16.58 0.06 -6.01
CA ARG A 26 -17.45 -1.12 -6.13
C ARG A 26 -18.92 -0.77 -6.24
N LEU A 27 -19.32 0.36 -5.65
CA LEU A 27 -20.70 0.84 -5.65
C LEU A 27 -21.00 1.82 -6.78
N GLY A 28 -19.97 2.29 -7.52
CA GLY A 28 -20.08 3.44 -8.43
C GLY A 28 -20.50 4.74 -7.74
N LYS A 29 -20.14 4.93 -6.46
CA LYS A 29 -20.61 6.04 -5.62
C LYS A 29 -19.47 6.58 -4.75
N HIS A 30 -19.07 7.84 -4.94
CA HIS A 30 -17.94 8.44 -4.18
C HIS A 30 -18.36 9.47 -3.11
N GLU A 31 -19.64 9.85 -3.09
CA GLU A 31 -20.18 10.73 -2.06
C GLU A 31 -20.50 9.94 -0.78
N ALA A 32 -20.05 10.45 0.37
CA ALA A 32 -20.31 9.84 1.68
C ALA A 32 -21.79 9.52 1.92
N ARG A 33 -22.69 10.42 1.50
CA ARG A 33 -24.13 10.24 1.65
C ARG A 33 -24.71 9.22 0.68
N ALA A 34 -24.15 9.08 -0.53
CA ALA A 34 -24.57 8.08 -1.51
C ALA A 34 -24.11 6.67 -1.10
N VAL A 35 -22.87 6.55 -0.60
CA VAL A 35 -22.35 5.29 -0.03
C VAL A 35 -23.18 4.86 1.19
N GLN A 36 -23.44 5.77 2.13
CA GLN A 36 -24.27 5.46 3.30
C GLN A 36 -25.67 4.96 2.90
N ARG A 37 -26.32 5.61 1.93
CA ARG A 37 -27.62 5.18 1.41
C ARG A 37 -27.59 3.78 0.83
N ALA A 38 -26.48 3.42 0.17
CA ALA A 38 -26.33 2.13 -0.47
C ALA A 38 -26.14 0.97 0.53
N VAL A 39 -25.33 1.17 1.58
CA VAL A 39 -24.88 0.05 2.44
C VAL A 39 -25.41 0.10 3.88
N ALA A 40 -25.93 1.24 4.30
CA ALA A 40 -26.46 1.44 5.65
C ALA A 40 -27.69 2.38 5.65
N PRO A 41 -28.73 2.12 4.82
CA PRO A 41 -29.89 3.00 4.69
C PRO A 41 -30.61 3.21 6.03
N ASN A 42 -30.67 2.19 6.89
CA ASN A 42 -31.31 2.25 8.21
C ASN A 42 -30.61 3.20 9.20
N THR A 43 -29.42 3.71 8.86
CA THR A 43 -28.69 4.71 9.67
C THR A 43 -29.02 6.15 9.27
N ILE A 44 -29.95 6.32 8.34
CA ILE A 44 -30.50 7.58 7.87
C ILE A 44 -31.81 7.78 8.62
N GLY A 45 -31.74 8.52 9.72
CA GLY A 45 -32.91 8.89 10.50
C GLY A 45 -33.42 10.29 10.13
N VAL A 46 -34.68 10.53 10.46
CA VAL A 46 -35.25 11.86 10.66
C VAL A 46 -35.39 12.08 12.17
N ASP A 47 -35.21 13.31 12.64
CA ASP A 47 -35.41 13.66 14.04
C ASP A 47 -36.90 13.84 14.36
N SER A 48 -37.20 14.25 15.59
CA SER A 48 -38.54 14.49 16.11
C SER A 48 -39.36 15.52 15.31
N HIS A 49 -38.68 16.37 14.52
CA HIS A 49 -39.27 17.42 13.71
C HIS A 49 -39.40 17.01 12.23
N GLY A 50 -38.99 15.79 11.88
CA GLY A 50 -38.97 15.31 10.50
C GLY A 50 -37.72 15.72 9.73
N ASP A 51 -36.75 16.39 10.36
CA ASP A 51 -35.52 16.83 9.71
C ASP A 51 -34.49 15.69 9.61
N PRO A 52 -33.72 15.57 8.51
CA PRO A 52 -32.71 14.53 8.39
C PRO A 52 -31.63 14.62 9.50
N ILE A 53 -31.48 13.56 10.30
CA ILE A 53 -30.39 13.46 11.27
C ILE A 53 -29.06 13.47 10.53
N LYS A 54 -28.22 14.47 10.83
CA LYS A 54 -26.86 14.61 10.30
C LYS A 54 -25.94 13.54 10.88
N ASN A 55 -26.02 12.31 10.36
CA ASN A 55 -25.09 11.23 10.69
C ASN A 55 -23.81 11.36 9.85
N GLY A 56 -22.82 12.10 10.38
CA GLY A 56 -21.54 12.36 9.72
C GLY A 56 -20.56 11.17 9.69
N LYS A 57 -20.95 9.95 10.09
CA LYS A 57 -20.04 8.79 10.19
C LYS A 57 -19.35 8.46 8.87
N PHE A 58 -20.08 8.38 7.77
CA PHE A 58 -19.49 8.05 6.47
C PHE A 58 -18.60 9.17 5.93
N LEU A 59 -18.89 10.43 6.28
CA LEU A 59 -18.00 11.55 5.98
C LEU A 59 -16.71 11.46 6.83
N ALA A 60 -16.83 11.05 8.09
CA ALA A 60 -15.67 10.79 8.95
C ALA A 60 -14.83 9.61 8.45
N TYR A 61 -15.45 8.55 7.89
CA TYR A 61 -14.74 7.44 7.25
C TYR A 61 -14.00 7.89 6.00
N LYS A 62 -14.67 8.65 5.12
CA LYS A 62 -14.06 9.24 3.92
C LYS A 62 -12.82 10.09 4.24
N ARG A 63 -12.81 10.74 5.40
CA ARG A 63 -11.69 11.59 5.88
C ARG A 63 -10.69 10.86 6.77
N GLY A 64 -10.85 9.56 7.03
CA GLY A 64 -9.99 8.80 7.95
C GLY A 64 -10.11 9.18 9.43
N ALA A 65 -11.04 10.08 9.78
CA ALA A 65 -11.20 10.59 11.14
C ALA A 65 -11.70 9.52 12.13
N ARG A 66 -12.40 8.49 11.62
CA ARG A 66 -12.93 7.37 12.41
C ARG A 66 -12.81 6.08 11.61
N THR A 67 -12.49 4.98 12.26
CA THR A 67 -12.56 3.63 11.66
C THR A 67 -13.95 3.03 11.88
N PRO A 68 -14.56 2.36 10.87
CA PRO A 68 -15.81 1.64 11.07
C PRO A 68 -15.66 0.51 12.09
N SER A 69 -16.73 0.17 12.79
CA SER A 69 -16.76 -0.98 13.70
C SER A 69 -16.84 -2.29 12.94
N ASP A 70 -16.28 -3.37 13.48
CA ASP A 70 -16.29 -4.72 12.88
C ASP A 70 -17.70 -5.15 12.44
N ARG A 71 -18.71 -4.96 13.30
CA ARG A 71 -20.12 -5.23 12.97
C ARG A 71 -20.60 -4.51 11.71
N LEU A 72 -20.19 -3.26 11.50
CA LEU A 72 -20.57 -2.49 10.31
C LEU A 72 -19.82 -3.02 9.08
N VAL A 73 -18.54 -3.36 9.23
CA VAL A 73 -17.73 -3.94 8.15
C VAL A 73 -18.32 -5.27 7.70
N GLU A 74 -18.71 -6.15 8.63
CA GLU A 74 -19.38 -7.42 8.34
C GLU A 74 -20.72 -7.23 7.63
N GLN A 75 -21.53 -6.26 8.08
CA GLN A 75 -22.80 -5.92 7.42
C GLN A 75 -22.61 -5.41 6.00
N ILE A 76 -21.55 -4.62 5.76
CA ILE A 76 -21.22 -4.12 4.42
C ILE A 76 -20.68 -5.26 3.56
N GLU A 77 -19.85 -6.16 4.10
CA GLU A 77 -19.29 -7.32 3.37
C GLU A 77 -20.37 -8.26 2.84
N GLN A 78 -21.45 -8.46 3.59
CA GLN A 78 -22.61 -9.24 3.14
C GLN A 78 -23.31 -8.63 1.92
N GLN A 79 -23.28 -7.30 1.78
CA GLN A 79 -23.92 -6.57 0.67
C GLN A 79 -22.93 -6.32 -0.49
N VAL A 80 -21.65 -6.12 -0.18
CA VAL A 80 -20.57 -5.80 -1.11
C VAL A 80 -19.41 -6.76 -0.85
N PRO A 81 -19.41 -7.94 -1.49
CA PRO A 81 -18.36 -8.93 -1.28
C PRO A 81 -16.96 -8.37 -1.55
N ARG A 82 -16.00 -8.78 -0.70
CA ARG A 82 -14.59 -8.38 -0.68
C ARG A 82 -14.34 -6.91 -0.27
N SER A 83 -15.34 -6.19 0.23
CA SER A 83 -15.19 -4.83 0.76
C SER A 83 -14.31 -4.77 2.02
N ALA A 84 -14.36 -5.78 2.89
CA ALA A 84 -13.59 -5.83 4.12
C ALA A 84 -12.09 -6.04 3.88
N ARG A 85 -11.71 -6.63 2.74
CA ARG A 85 -10.31 -6.96 2.42
C ARG A 85 -9.41 -5.72 2.36
N SER A 86 -9.90 -4.60 1.83
CA SER A 86 -9.11 -3.36 1.76
C SER A 86 -8.88 -2.74 3.14
N LEU A 87 -9.84 -2.84 4.07
CA LEU A 87 -9.70 -2.34 5.44
C LEU A 87 -8.83 -3.22 6.33
N ASN A 88 -8.93 -4.54 6.15
CA ASN A 88 -8.28 -5.55 6.98
C ASN A 88 -6.99 -6.10 6.35
N HIS A 89 -6.49 -5.46 5.30
CA HIS A 89 -5.32 -5.91 4.57
C HIS A 89 -4.09 -6.08 5.50
N PRO A 90 -3.30 -7.16 5.37
CA PRO A 90 -2.14 -7.42 6.24
C PRO A 90 -1.11 -6.29 6.25
N LEU A 91 -0.99 -5.55 5.14
CA LEU A 91 -0.12 -4.36 5.06
C LEU A 91 -0.30 -3.41 6.25
N TRP A 92 -1.55 -3.13 6.64
CA TRP A 92 -1.83 -2.19 7.72
C TRP A 92 -1.33 -2.71 9.07
N GLN A 93 -1.39 -4.03 9.29
CA GLN A 93 -0.88 -4.65 10.51
C GLN A 93 0.65 -4.57 10.57
N VAL A 94 1.31 -4.77 9.42
CA VAL A 94 2.76 -4.64 9.29
C VAL A 94 3.22 -3.21 9.58
N LEU A 95 2.56 -2.20 9.02
CA LEU A 95 2.91 -0.78 9.20
C LEU A 95 2.62 -0.27 10.62
N ARG A 96 1.62 -0.83 11.31
CA ARG A 96 1.31 -0.50 12.72
C ARG A 96 2.30 -1.09 13.72
N THR A 97 2.91 -2.22 13.38
CA THR A 97 3.69 -2.99 14.36
C THR A 97 5.09 -2.39 14.50
N SER A 98 5.35 -1.65 15.58
CA SER A 98 6.69 -1.09 15.86
C SER A 98 7.68 -2.11 16.43
N LYS A 99 7.20 -3.24 16.95
CA LYS A 99 8.01 -4.31 17.52
C LYS A 99 8.35 -5.38 16.48
N SER A 100 9.06 -6.42 16.91
CA SER A 100 9.36 -7.58 16.08
C SER A 100 8.09 -8.20 15.47
N ILE A 101 8.17 -8.61 14.20
CA ILE A 101 7.07 -9.24 13.47
C ILE A 101 7.23 -10.75 13.31
N LYS A 102 8.33 -11.35 13.79
CA LYS A 102 8.67 -12.78 13.57
C LYS A 102 7.51 -13.74 13.82
N THR A 103 6.74 -13.52 14.89
CA THR A 103 5.65 -14.42 15.29
C THR A 103 4.38 -14.27 14.44
N SER A 104 4.15 -13.10 13.83
CA SER A 104 2.94 -12.80 13.05
C SER A 104 3.15 -12.82 11.54
N ALA A 105 4.40 -12.68 11.08
CA ALA A 105 4.73 -12.53 9.66
C ALA A 105 4.17 -13.66 8.78
N CYS A 106 4.31 -14.91 9.21
CA CYS A 106 3.79 -16.06 8.46
C CYS A 106 2.26 -16.02 8.32
N GLN A 107 1.55 -15.69 9.41
CA GLN A 107 0.09 -15.55 9.39
C GLN A 107 -0.36 -14.43 8.45
N TRP A 108 0.38 -13.32 8.38
CA TRP A 108 0.09 -12.22 7.48
C TRP A 108 0.33 -12.58 6.01
N VAL A 109 1.44 -13.27 5.70
CA VAL A 109 1.70 -13.71 4.33
C VAL A 109 0.63 -14.70 3.85
N ARG A 110 0.14 -15.59 4.71
CA ARG A 110 -0.95 -16.54 4.38
C ARG A 110 -2.30 -15.88 4.07
N GLN A 111 -2.47 -14.60 4.39
CA GLN A 111 -3.67 -13.82 4.03
C GLN A 111 -3.56 -13.12 2.68
N LEU A 112 -2.36 -13.07 2.08
CA LEU A 112 -2.12 -12.46 0.78
C LEU A 112 -2.66 -13.35 -0.35
N ASP A 113 -2.75 -12.81 -1.57
CA ASP A 113 -3.12 -13.60 -2.73
C ASP A 113 -2.21 -14.85 -2.90
N PRO A 114 -2.75 -16.04 -3.24
CA PRO A 114 -1.95 -17.25 -3.45
C PRO A 114 -0.81 -17.06 -4.48
N GLU A 115 -1.01 -16.18 -5.47
CA GLU A 115 0.04 -15.83 -6.41
C GLU A 115 1.25 -15.16 -5.76
N ILE A 116 1.03 -14.38 -4.72
CA ILE A 116 2.08 -13.69 -3.95
C ILE A 116 2.71 -14.65 -2.95
N GLN A 117 1.88 -15.49 -2.31
CA GLN A 117 2.34 -16.50 -1.37
C GLN A 117 3.39 -17.43 -1.99
N ARG A 118 3.27 -17.80 -3.27
CA ARG A 118 4.23 -18.69 -3.94
C ARG A 118 5.68 -18.15 -3.94
N PHE A 119 5.86 -16.84 -3.84
CA PHE A 119 7.18 -16.19 -3.80
C PHE A 119 7.56 -15.79 -2.38
N ALA A 120 6.57 -15.44 -1.57
CA ALA A 120 6.77 -14.96 -0.21
C ALA A 120 6.84 -16.09 0.84
N LEU A 121 6.48 -17.34 0.49
CA LEU A 121 6.59 -18.51 1.35
C LEU A 121 7.60 -19.53 0.81
N SER A 122 8.33 -20.17 1.71
CA SER A 122 9.18 -21.32 1.44
C SER A 122 9.00 -22.33 2.58
N ASN A 123 8.66 -23.58 2.25
CA ASN A 123 8.40 -24.66 3.21
C ASN A 123 7.39 -24.27 4.32
N GLY A 124 6.37 -23.48 3.97
CA GLY A 124 5.33 -23.04 4.89
C GLY A 124 5.71 -21.88 5.80
N GLU A 125 6.95 -21.39 5.75
CA GLU A 125 7.43 -20.19 6.45
C GLU A 125 7.62 -19.02 5.48
N VAL A 126 7.82 -17.81 6.00
CA VAL A 126 8.15 -16.66 5.14
C VAL A 126 9.52 -16.89 4.50
N SER A 127 9.57 -16.73 3.17
CA SER A 127 10.79 -16.90 2.41
C SER A 127 11.84 -15.89 2.86
N MET A 128 13.00 -16.39 3.26
CA MET A 128 14.20 -15.60 3.52
C MET A 128 15.09 -15.52 2.28
N SER A 129 14.58 -15.85 1.09
CA SER A 129 15.29 -15.61 -0.18
C SER A 129 14.97 -14.20 -0.67
N TRP A 130 15.98 -13.38 -0.94
CA TRP A 130 15.83 -12.00 -1.42
C TRP A 130 16.50 -11.77 -2.78
N GLY A 131 16.87 -12.84 -3.48
CA GLY A 131 17.45 -12.73 -4.81
C GLY A 131 16.43 -12.28 -5.87
N ARG A 132 16.96 -12.02 -7.07
CA ARG A 132 16.18 -11.65 -8.28
C ARG A 132 14.96 -12.54 -8.51
N HIS A 133 15.10 -13.85 -8.30
CA HIS A 133 14.03 -14.84 -8.47
C HIS A 133 12.88 -14.71 -7.47
N THR A 134 13.08 -14.02 -6.34
CA THR A 134 12.03 -13.76 -5.34
C THR A 134 11.47 -12.34 -5.48
N LEU A 135 12.34 -11.33 -5.65
CA LEU A 135 11.90 -9.94 -5.67
C LEU A 135 11.24 -9.54 -7.00
N GLU A 136 11.80 -9.92 -8.15
CA GLU A 136 11.24 -9.50 -9.44
C GLU A 136 9.80 -9.98 -9.67
N PRO A 137 9.39 -11.21 -9.32
CA PRO A 137 7.99 -11.61 -9.49
C PRO A 137 7.01 -10.81 -8.64
N LEU A 138 7.46 -10.30 -7.49
CA LEU A 138 6.66 -9.42 -6.62
C LEU A 138 6.57 -8.02 -7.23
N GLU A 139 7.69 -7.48 -7.74
CA GLU A 139 7.71 -6.20 -8.47
C GLU A 139 6.84 -6.24 -9.73
N ARG A 140 6.90 -7.32 -10.52
CA ARG A 140 6.09 -7.48 -11.75
C ARG A 140 4.59 -7.44 -11.48
N ARG A 141 4.17 -7.93 -10.32
CA ARG A 141 2.77 -7.89 -9.90
C ARG A 141 2.37 -6.54 -9.33
N ALA A 142 3.30 -5.86 -8.64
CA ALA A 142 3.12 -4.54 -8.03
C ALA A 142 1.71 -4.31 -7.46
N SER A 143 1.21 -5.26 -6.68
CA SER A 143 -0.10 -5.15 -6.02
C SER A 143 0.07 -4.74 -4.56
N LEU A 144 -1.04 -4.39 -3.90
CA LEU A 144 -1.03 -4.16 -2.45
C LEU A 144 -0.51 -5.39 -1.68
N ASP A 145 -0.82 -6.60 -2.17
CA ASP A 145 -0.29 -7.86 -1.62
C ASP A 145 1.23 -8.00 -1.86
N SER A 146 1.74 -7.65 -3.06
CA SER A 146 3.19 -7.61 -3.32
C SER A 146 3.90 -6.66 -2.36
N LEU A 147 3.33 -5.46 -2.19
CA LEU A 147 3.88 -4.45 -1.30
C LEU A 147 3.92 -4.94 0.16
N ALA A 148 2.86 -5.61 0.62
CA ALA A 148 2.83 -6.23 1.93
C ALA A 148 3.90 -7.32 2.10
N ALA A 149 4.02 -8.23 1.14
CA ALA A 149 5.03 -9.29 1.16
C ALA A 149 6.45 -8.73 1.23
N LEU A 150 6.79 -7.78 0.35
CA LEU A 150 8.10 -7.13 0.32
C LEU A 150 8.39 -6.40 1.64
N THR A 151 7.40 -5.70 2.20
CA THR A 151 7.54 -5.00 3.49
C THR A 151 7.80 -5.99 4.63
N ILE A 152 7.09 -7.13 4.65
CA ILE A 152 7.31 -8.20 5.65
C ILE A 152 8.72 -8.77 5.52
N MET A 153 9.13 -9.15 4.30
CA MET A 153 10.46 -9.70 4.04
C MET A 153 11.58 -8.73 4.45
N MET A 154 11.47 -7.46 4.07
CA MET A 154 12.44 -6.42 4.41
C MET A 154 12.63 -6.32 5.93
N ARG A 155 11.52 -6.31 6.68
CA ARG A 155 11.53 -6.23 8.14
C ARG A 155 12.12 -7.46 8.80
N LEU A 156 11.81 -8.66 8.30
CA LEU A 156 12.42 -9.89 8.81
C LEU A 156 13.93 -9.92 8.60
N HIS A 157 14.42 -9.48 7.43
CA HIS A 157 15.86 -9.35 7.17
C HIS A 157 16.52 -8.32 8.08
N HIS A 158 15.86 -7.19 8.32
CA HIS A 158 16.33 -6.17 9.26
C HIS A 158 16.47 -6.75 10.67
N GLU A 159 15.46 -7.50 11.14
CA GLU A 159 15.49 -8.17 12.45
C GLU A 159 16.49 -9.34 12.56
N GLN A 160 17.12 -9.75 11.45
CA GLN A 160 18.24 -10.70 11.41
C GLN A 160 19.60 -10.01 11.23
N GLY A 161 19.63 -8.67 11.07
CA GLY A 161 20.85 -7.92 10.80
C GLY A 161 21.39 -8.09 9.38
N ASN A 162 20.62 -8.65 8.45
CA ASN A 162 21.04 -8.84 7.06
C ASN A 162 20.87 -7.54 6.26
N GLN A 163 21.85 -6.64 6.37
CA GLN A 163 21.82 -5.31 5.76
C GLN A 163 21.66 -5.34 4.23
N LEU A 164 22.32 -6.27 3.55
CA LEU A 164 22.23 -6.39 2.09
C LEU A 164 20.81 -6.75 1.66
N ALA A 165 20.21 -7.76 2.31
CA ALA A 165 18.84 -8.15 2.01
C ALA A 165 17.82 -7.06 2.37
N THR A 166 18.03 -6.37 3.49
CA THR A 166 17.20 -5.21 3.87
C THR A 166 17.25 -4.13 2.79
N TRP A 167 18.43 -3.83 2.25
CA TRP A 167 18.59 -2.85 1.17
C TRP A 167 17.90 -3.28 -0.13
N ASP A 168 18.12 -4.52 -0.59
CA ASP A 168 17.52 -5.03 -1.82
C ASP A 168 15.98 -5.06 -1.72
N CYS A 169 15.44 -5.50 -0.58
CA CYS A 169 14.01 -5.43 -0.33
C CYS A 169 13.51 -3.98 -0.26
N ALA A 170 14.26 -3.04 0.32
CA ALA A 170 13.86 -1.63 0.35
C ALA A 170 13.78 -1.03 -1.07
N GLN A 171 14.72 -1.36 -1.95
CA GLN A 171 14.65 -0.95 -3.35
C GLN A 171 13.39 -1.51 -4.04
N ALA A 172 13.06 -2.78 -3.81
CA ALA A 172 11.86 -3.40 -4.36
C ALA A 172 10.57 -2.78 -3.80
N VAL A 173 10.51 -2.50 -2.50
CA VAL A 173 9.40 -1.77 -1.86
C VAL A 173 9.23 -0.40 -2.51
N PHE A 174 10.31 0.37 -2.69
CA PHE A 174 10.26 1.69 -3.30
C PHE A 174 9.74 1.65 -4.75
N ARG A 175 10.23 0.69 -5.55
CA ARG A 175 9.76 0.50 -6.93
C ARG A 175 8.27 0.17 -6.98
N VAL A 176 7.80 -0.74 -6.12
CA VAL A 176 6.37 -1.08 -6.04
C VAL A 176 5.53 0.10 -5.56
N LEU A 177 6.03 0.91 -4.61
CA LEU A 177 5.36 2.16 -4.22
C LEU A 177 5.22 3.11 -5.41
N LEU A 178 6.28 3.33 -6.20
CA LEU A 178 6.20 4.19 -7.38
C LEU A 178 5.16 3.68 -8.38
N ILE A 179 5.09 2.36 -8.61
CA ILE A 179 4.11 1.76 -9.52
C ILE A 179 2.67 1.90 -8.98
N LEU A 180 2.47 1.77 -7.67
CA LEU A 180 1.16 1.89 -7.03
C LEU A 180 0.71 3.34 -6.78
N GLY A 181 1.57 4.32 -7.02
CA GLY A 181 1.27 5.73 -6.71
C GLY A 181 0.00 6.27 -7.35
N PRO A 182 -0.29 6.04 -8.65
CA PRO A 182 -1.56 6.46 -9.25
C PRO A 182 -2.79 5.89 -8.52
N MET A 183 -2.76 4.60 -8.14
CA MET A 183 -3.85 3.98 -7.37
C MET A 183 -4.01 4.66 -6.01
N PHE A 184 -2.91 4.96 -5.31
CA PHE A 184 -2.99 5.66 -4.03
C PHE A 184 -3.45 7.11 -4.16
N GLU A 185 -3.12 7.78 -5.27
CA GLU A 185 -3.55 9.15 -5.57
C GLU A 185 -5.06 9.19 -5.84
N GLU A 186 -5.58 8.27 -6.68
CA GLU A 186 -7.02 8.10 -6.93
C GLU A 186 -7.82 7.86 -5.64
N HIS A 187 -7.19 7.20 -4.66
CA HIS A 187 -7.77 6.91 -3.35
C HIS A 187 -7.43 7.96 -2.29
N ALA A 188 -6.82 9.09 -2.67
CA ALA A 188 -6.45 10.21 -1.80
C ALA A 188 -5.60 9.82 -0.57
N ILE A 189 -4.69 8.86 -0.74
CA ILE A 189 -3.77 8.39 0.32
C ILE A 189 -2.28 8.40 -0.06
N ALA A 190 -1.91 8.82 -1.28
CA ALA A 190 -0.53 8.72 -1.78
C ALA A 190 0.52 9.38 -0.86
N GLU A 191 0.30 10.62 -0.44
CA GLU A 191 1.23 11.30 0.46
C GLU A 191 1.31 10.63 1.83
N GLN A 192 0.17 10.27 2.41
CA GLN A 192 0.11 9.75 3.78
C GLN A 192 0.73 8.36 3.86
N ILE A 193 0.44 7.49 2.88
CA ILE A 193 1.06 6.17 2.85
C ILE A 193 2.56 6.27 2.63
N PHE A 194 3.01 7.18 1.77
CA PHE A 194 4.44 7.39 1.54
C PHE A 194 5.16 7.89 2.80
N LYS A 195 4.60 8.88 3.51
CA LYS A 195 5.14 9.36 4.80
C LYS A 195 5.26 8.25 5.85
N ILE A 196 4.28 7.34 5.92
CA ILE A 196 4.34 6.16 6.79
C ILE A 196 5.50 5.23 6.38
N TYR A 197 5.70 4.99 5.08
CA TYR A 197 6.82 4.20 4.59
C TYR A 197 8.18 4.82 4.89
N VAL A 198 8.32 6.14 4.69
CA VAL A 198 9.55 6.87 5.03
C VAL A 198 9.90 6.71 6.52
N SER A 199 8.92 6.98 7.39
CA SER A 199 9.15 7.00 8.85
C SER A 199 9.27 5.62 9.49
N ARG A 200 8.64 4.57 8.93
CA ARG A 200 8.53 3.26 9.60
C ARG A 200 9.20 2.09 8.87
N VAL A 201 9.47 2.25 7.58
CA VAL A 201 10.02 1.18 6.74
C VAL A 201 11.42 1.59 6.27
N PHE A 202 11.56 2.69 5.53
CA PHE A 202 12.86 3.13 5.02
C PHE A 202 13.81 3.60 6.12
N SER A 203 13.29 4.12 7.24
CA SER A 203 14.08 4.46 8.43
C SER A 203 14.81 3.28 9.07
N LEU A 204 14.43 2.03 8.77
CA LEU A 204 15.08 0.82 9.28
C LEU A 204 16.35 0.45 8.50
N VAL A 205 16.55 1.03 7.31
CA VAL A 205 17.70 0.73 6.46
C VAL A 205 18.92 1.47 7.00
N VAL A 206 19.94 0.71 7.41
CA VAL A 206 21.23 1.25 7.86
C VAL A 206 22.24 1.14 6.73
N LEU A 207 22.83 2.28 6.33
CA LEU A 207 23.87 2.34 5.31
C LEU A 207 25.15 2.98 5.93
N PRO A 208 26.34 2.38 5.76
CA PRO A 208 27.58 2.99 6.25
C PRO A 208 27.83 4.37 5.60
N GLY A 209 27.97 5.40 6.44
CA GLY A 209 28.26 6.79 6.02
C GLY A 209 27.18 7.47 5.18
N ARG A 210 26.00 6.85 5.04
CA ARG A 210 24.94 7.30 4.13
C ARG A 210 23.56 7.10 4.76
N ARG A 211 22.56 7.80 4.24
CA ARG A 211 21.15 7.58 4.60
C ARG A 211 20.24 7.72 3.40
N ILE A 212 19.09 7.06 3.45
CA ILE A 212 17.99 7.31 2.51
C ILE A 212 17.44 8.72 2.77
N ALA A 213 17.27 9.51 1.71
CA ALA A 213 16.80 10.90 1.79
C ALA A 213 15.44 11.06 1.09
N LEU A 214 14.37 10.79 1.82
CA LEU A 214 12.99 10.80 1.31
C LEU A 214 12.10 11.85 1.94
N GLU A 215 12.62 12.68 2.85
CA GLU A 215 11.84 13.65 3.61
C GLU A 215 11.14 14.68 2.69
N ASP A 216 11.85 15.13 1.66
CA ASP A 216 11.37 16.11 0.67
C ASP A 216 11.06 15.46 -0.70
N TYR A 217 10.91 14.13 -0.74
CA TYR A 217 10.64 13.42 -1.99
C TYR A 217 9.18 13.62 -2.40
N ASP A 218 8.96 14.33 -3.51
CA ASP A 218 7.64 14.55 -4.10
C ASP A 218 7.09 13.26 -4.74
N TYR A 219 6.59 12.37 -3.88
CA TYR A 219 6.13 11.04 -4.28
C TYR A 219 4.99 11.06 -5.30
N PRO A 220 3.89 11.82 -5.11
CA PRO A 220 2.80 11.85 -6.09
C PRO A 220 3.25 12.28 -7.49
N THR A 221 4.04 13.35 -7.58
CA THR A 221 4.58 13.82 -8.87
C THR A 221 5.50 12.78 -9.50
N ARG A 222 6.38 12.15 -8.72
CA ARG A 222 7.33 11.14 -9.21
C ARG A 222 6.62 9.87 -9.68
N SER A 223 5.62 9.38 -8.94
CA SER A 223 4.84 8.22 -9.38
C SER A 223 3.98 8.53 -10.60
N GLY A 224 3.38 9.73 -10.65
CA GLY A 224 2.63 10.19 -11.81
C GLY A 224 3.50 10.29 -13.06
N PHE A 225 4.73 10.82 -12.91
CA PHE A 225 5.68 10.89 -14.00
C PHE A 225 6.15 9.51 -14.48
N LEU A 226 6.36 8.54 -13.57
CA LEU A 226 6.62 7.16 -13.95
C LEU A 226 5.47 6.59 -14.79
N ASN A 227 4.22 6.81 -14.37
CA ASN A 227 3.06 6.31 -15.10
C ASN A 227 2.95 6.92 -16.50
N LEU A 228 3.21 8.23 -16.63
CA LEU A 228 3.24 8.92 -17.92
C LEU A 228 4.27 8.28 -18.87
N LEU A 229 5.50 8.08 -18.42
CA LEU A 229 6.56 7.46 -19.23
C LEU A 229 6.23 6.01 -19.60
N ALA A 230 5.58 5.28 -18.69
CA ALA A 230 5.13 3.91 -18.95
C ALA A 230 4.04 3.87 -20.04
N ASP A 231 3.10 4.82 -20.02
CA ASP A 231 2.06 4.96 -21.04
C ASP A 231 2.62 5.36 -22.40
N GLU A 232 3.59 6.28 -22.44
CA GLU A 232 4.31 6.64 -23.67
C GLU A 232 5.03 5.42 -24.27
N LEU A 233 5.75 4.66 -23.43
CA LEU A 233 6.46 3.46 -23.87
C LEU A 233 5.48 2.38 -24.37
N ARG A 234 4.30 2.27 -23.75
CA ARG A 234 3.24 1.37 -24.19
C ARG A 234 2.71 1.76 -25.56
N ALA A 235 2.40 3.03 -25.79
CA ALA A 235 1.92 3.54 -27.07
C ALA A 235 2.93 3.32 -28.21
N GLN A 236 4.23 3.44 -27.93
CA GLN A 236 5.31 3.17 -28.91
C GLN A 236 5.50 1.69 -29.24
N SER A 237 4.89 0.77 -28.48
CA SER A 237 5.12 -0.68 -28.58
C SER A 237 4.03 -1.44 -29.37
N GLU A 238 3.18 -0.75 -30.12
CA GLU A 238 2.15 -1.39 -30.96
C GLU A 238 2.78 -2.20 -32.11
N PRO A 239 2.22 -3.38 -32.47
CA PRO A 239 0.98 -4.01 -31.98
C PRO A 239 1.16 -4.99 -30.80
N GLN A 240 2.37 -5.09 -30.21
CA GLN A 240 2.63 -6.02 -29.09
C GLN A 240 2.08 -5.54 -27.73
N ALA A 241 1.67 -4.27 -27.64
CA ALA A 241 1.24 -3.62 -26.41
C ALA A 241 0.01 -4.25 -25.75
N ALA A 242 -0.96 -4.71 -26.53
CA ALA A 242 -2.20 -5.31 -26.02
C ALA A 242 -1.98 -6.60 -25.21
N ARG A 243 -0.80 -7.23 -25.30
CA ARG A 243 -0.49 -8.50 -24.62
C ARG A 243 0.24 -8.32 -23.28
N ARG A 244 0.62 -7.09 -22.91
CA ARG A 244 1.47 -6.83 -21.74
C ARG A 244 0.74 -6.01 -20.68
N LEU A 245 0.94 -6.36 -19.42
CA LEU A 245 0.37 -5.64 -18.28
C LEU A 245 0.97 -4.22 -18.19
N PRO A 246 0.22 -3.22 -17.69
CA PRO A 246 0.77 -1.86 -17.47
C PRO A 246 2.05 -1.85 -16.62
N THR A 247 2.13 -2.72 -15.60
CA THR A 247 3.31 -2.86 -14.73
C THR A 247 4.58 -3.24 -15.49
N PHE A 248 4.47 -3.94 -16.61
CA PHE A 248 5.60 -4.30 -17.46
C PHE A 248 6.31 -3.05 -18.00
N TYR A 249 5.54 -2.03 -18.43
CA TYR A 249 6.10 -0.81 -19.00
C TYR A 249 6.72 0.08 -17.92
N ALA A 250 6.07 0.19 -16.77
CA ALA A 250 6.65 0.88 -15.61
C ALA A 250 7.99 0.25 -15.21
N LEU A 251 8.09 -1.08 -15.15
CA LEU A 251 9.36 -1.75 -14.86
C LEU A 251 10.42 -1.50 -15.94
N GLN A 252 10.06 -1.43 -17.22
CA GLN A 252 11.04 -1.08 -18.26
C GLN A 252 11.60 0.33 -18.10
N VAL A 253 10.78 1.29 -17.67
CA VAL A 253 11.24 2.65 -17.35
C VAL A 253 12.17 2.59 -16.14
N LEU A 254 11.79 1.89 -15.07
CA LEU A 254 12.59 1.74 -13.85
C LEU A 254 13.92 1.00 -14.08
N ASP A 255 13.96 0.03 -14.99
CA ASP A 255 15.17 -0.71 -15.37
C ASP A 255 16.10 0.10 -16.28
N GLY A 256 15.69 1.32 -16.68
CA GLY A 256 16.53 2.26 -17.39
C GLY A 256 16.58 2.05 -18.90
N LYS A 257 15.54 1.46 -19.51
CA LYS A 257 15.40 1.52 -20.98
C LYS A 257 15.36 2.95 -21.51
N GLN A 258 14.93 3.90 -20.68
CA GLN A 258 15.18 5.33 -20.87
C GLN A 258 16.29 5.77 -19.91
N GLN A 259 17.55 5.77 -20.36
CA GLN A 259 18.72 6.06 -19.50
C GLN A 259 18.61 7.40 -18.75
N ARG A 260 17.97 8.41 -19.35
CA ARG A 260 17.74 9.73 -18.75
C ARG A 260 16.77 9.72 -17.56
N ALA A 261 15.86 8.74 -17.50
CA ALA A 261 14.83 8.66 -16.47
C ALA A 261 15.24 7.78 -15.27
N ARG A 262 16.24 6.91 -15.43
CA ARG A 262 16.64 5.94 -14.40
C ARG A 262 17.01 6.60 -13.07
N LEU A 263 17.78 7.69 -13.11
CA LEU A 263 18.22 8.42 -11.91
C LEU A 263 17.08 9.10 -11.14
N LEU A 264 15.92 9.33 -11.80
CA LEU A 264 14.76 9.97 -11.18
C LEU A 264 13.96 9.00 -10.28
N PHE A 265 14.15 7.70 -10.50
CA PHE A 265 13.39 6.64 -9.82
C PHE A 265 14.27 5.70 -8.99
N THR A 266 15.56 6.02 -8.83
CA THR A 266 16.40 5.35 -7.84
C THR A 266 16.07 5.85 -6.45
N LEU A 267 16.08 4.95 -5.47
CA LEU A 267 15.96 5.29 -4.06
C LEU A 267 17.07 6.29 -3.68
N PRO A 268 16.74 7.55 -3.33
CA PRO A 268 17.73 8.59 -3.11
C PRO A 268 18.53 8.32 -1.83
N VAL A 269 19.85 8.44 -1.95
CA VAL A 269 20.80 8.24 -0.85
C VAL A 269 21.74 9.44 -0.81
N ILE A 270 21.98 9.99 0.37
CA ILE A 270 22.93 11.07 0.61
C ILE A 270 24.01 10.64 1.61
N GLU A 271 25.16 11.29 1.56
CA GLU A 271 26.21 11.14 2.58
C GLU A 271 25.78 11.81 3.89
N VAL A 272 26.15 11.18 5.01
CA VAL A 272 25.95 11.74 6.34
C VAL A 272 27.29 12.31 6.79
N ALA A 273 27.34 13.62 6.97
CA ALA A 273 28.50 14.34 7.49
C ALA A 273 28.82 13.96 8.94
#